data_AF-A0A7Y2DH97-F1
#
_entry.id   AF-A0A7Y2DH97-F1
#
_cell.length_a   1.000
_cell.length_b   1.000
_cell.length_c   1.000
_cell.angle_alpha   90.00
_cell.angle_beta   90.00
_cell.angle_gamma   90.00
#
_symmetry.space_group_name_H-M   'P 1'
#
loop_
_entity.id
_entity.type
_entity.pdbx_description
1 polymer ?
#
loop_
_entity_poly.entity_id
_entity_poly.type
_entity_poly.pdbx_seq_one_letter_code
_entity_poly.pdbx_strand_id
1 'polypeptide(L)'
;MDPLLIILIGTATVLFCIIRLKLHAAVSLLLAALVTALLTSPEQVMAFAMHENMGEKQAQALVNMSLGKRLAAAFGSTSGKIGILIALASIIGTALMRSGGAERIIRALLKLFGKKNTAVALLSGSFTLAIPVFFDTVFYLMIPLVKSVGVRNPKQFGLYLMTIIAGGVMAHSLIPPTPGPLFVAEEMGIDLGAMIIGGLTVGAITVICGYLYAIWANKRWDLPMRDTPDITINDLKQFSEKKQEELPALWISLLPVVLPILLITGNTFSQMALESAGTQVSDFQLQVARIFATLGDANIALFLSTIIVMYLLWQRLKDTDLFKKFIFEALSSAGMIILITSAGGAFGQMLQQTGIGIRVGELAANYQMAVLPLAFFITAGVRTAQGSATVAMVTAIGVIGSLGQADLAFHPVYIALAIGCGSKIFAWMNDSAFWIITKMSGMEEKETIRHFSFLLMVMGFSGLIAVMVLSKLLPFA
;
A
#
# COMPACT_ATOMS: atom_id res chain seq x y z
N MET A 1 -11.23 -30.02 0.29
CA MET A 1 -11.78 -29.41 -0.93
C MET A 1 -10.68 -28.63 -1.61
N ASP A 2 -10.57 -28.64 -2.94
CA ASP A 2 -9.47 -27.97 -3.63
C ASP A 2 -9.44 -26.46 -3.31
N PRO A 3 -8.27 -25.87 -3.01
CA PRO A 3 -8.14 -24.44 -2.68
C PRO A 3 -8.74 -23.49 -3.73
N LEU A 4 -8.66 -23.83 -5.03
CA LEU A 4 -9.23 -23.01 -6.11
C LEU A 4 -10.75 -22.94 -6.01
N LEU A 5 -11.41 -24.06 -5.67
CA LEU A 5 -12.85 -24.11 -5.48
C LEU A 5 -13.27 -23.27 -4.27
N ILE A 6 -12.50 -23.32 -3.18
CA ILE A 6 -12.77 -22.50 -1.98
C ILE A 6 -12.75 -21.01 -2.34
N ILE A 7 -11.77 -20.56 -3.12
CA ILE A 7 -11.68 -19.16 -3.56
C ILE A 7 -12.83 -18.78 -4.48
N LEU A 8 -13.21 -19.63 -5.43
CA LEU A 8 -14.35 -19.36 -6.28
C LEU A 8 -15.62 -19.16 -5.46
N ILE A 9 -15.84 -20.00 -4.45
CA ILE A 9 -16.99 -19.87 -3.54
C ILE A 9 -16.88 -18.61 -2.68
N GLY A 10 -15.71 -18.31 -2.10
CA GLY A 10 -15.48 -17.09 -1.31
C GLY A 10 -15.70 -15.82 -2.14
N THR A 11 -15.17 -15.80 -3.37
CA THR A 11 -15.34 -14.72 -4.35
C THR A 11 -16.81 -14.54 -4.72
N ALA A 12 -17.48 -15.64 -5.08
CA ALA A 12 -18.91 -15.62 -5.40
C ALA A 12 -19.73 -15.11 -4.21
N THR A 13 -19.35 -15.46 -2.98
CA THR A 13 -20.00 -14.97 -1.75
C THR A 13 -19.87 -13.46 -1.62
N VAL A 14 -18.67 -12.89 -1.78
CA VAL A 14 -18.47 -11.42 -1.75
C VAL A 14 -19.33 -10.74 -2.82
N LEU A 15 -19.26 -11.22 -4.06
CA LEU A 15 -19.98 -10.63 -5.19
C LEU A 15 -21.50 -10.73 -5.01
N PHE A 16 -21.99 -11.86 -4.52
CA PHE A 16 -23.41 -12.07 -4.24
C PHE A 16 -23.91 -11.14 -3.13
N CYS A 17 -23.17 -11.03 -2.02
CA CYS A 17 -23.53 -10.16 -0.90
C CYS A 17 -23.56 -8.67 -1.30
N ILE A 18 -22.57 -8.21 -2.07
CA ILE A 18 -22.48 -6.81 -2.49
C ILE A 18 -23.50 -6.49 -3.60
N ILE A 19 -23.57 -7.32 -4.64
CA ILE A 19 -24.36 -7.00 -5.84
C ILE A 19 -25.83 -7.37 -5.66
N ARG A 20 -26.12 -8.58 -5.16
CA ARG A 20 -27.49 -9.11 -5.11
C ARG A 20 -28.21 -8.71 -3.83
N LEU A 21 -27.53 -8.85 -2.69
CA LEU A 21 -28.10 -8.53 -1.36
C LEU A 21 -27.89 -7.06 -0.97
N LYS A 22 -27.03 -6.32 -1.67
CA LYS A 22 -26.70 -4.92 -1.37
C LYS A 22 -26.22 -4.72 0.07
N LEU A 23 -25.53 -5.72 0.63
CA LEU A 23 -24.96 -5.64 1.97
C LEU A 23 -23.76 -4.69 1.99
N HIS A 24 -23.50 -4.09 3.14
CA HIS A 24 -22.31 -3.29 3.35
C HIS A 24 -21.04 -4.12 3.13
N ALA A 25 -19.98 -3.50 2.57
CA ALA A 25 -18.74 -4.18 2.21
C ALA A 25 -18.10 -4.95 3.38
N ALA A 26 -18.02 -4.32 4.56
CA ALA A 26 -17.46 -4.97 5.75
C ALA A 26 -18.19 -6.28 6.11
N VAL A 27 -19.53 -6.28 6.09
CA VAL A 27 -20.35 -7.46 6.40
C VAL A 27 -20.15 -8.53 5.33
N SER A 28 -20.15 -8.13 4.06
CA SER A 28 -19.94 -9.04 2.92
C SER A 28 -18.59 -9.75 2.99
N LEU A 29 -17.52 -9.02 3.33
CA LEU A 29 -16.17 -9.56 3.46
C LEU A 29 -16.04 -10.50 4.66
N LEU A 30 -16.62 -10.14 5.81
CA LEU A 30 -16.63 -11.03 6.98
C LEU A 30 -17.41 -12.32 6.73
N LEU A 31 -18.55 -12.24 6.02
CA LEU A 31 -19.31 -13.42 5.61
C LEU A 31 -18.51 -14.30 4.65
N ALA A 32 -17.85 -13.71 3.65
CA ALA A 32 -17.00 -14.46 2.74
C ALA A 32 -15.79 -15.09 3.45
N ALA A 33 -15.19 -14.38 4.41
CA ALA A 33 -14.13 -14.91 5.25
C ALA A 33 -14.62 -16.11 6.08
N LEU A 34 -15.81 -16.01 6.66
CA LEU A 34 -16.44 -17.09 7.42
C LEU A 34 -16.71 -18.32 6.53
N VAL A 35 -17.31 -18.12 5.35
CA VAL A 35 -17.58 -19.19 4.38
C VAL A 35 -16.27 -19.85 3.94
N THR A 36 -15.25 -19.06 3.61
CA THR A 36 -13.93 -19.56 3.23
C THR A 36 -13.34 -20.41 4.36
N ALA A 37 -13.35 -19.89 5.59
CA ALA A 37 -12.78 -20.56 6.75
C ALA A 37 -13.51 -21.86 7.13
N LEU A 38 -14.82 -21.95 6.90
CA LEU A 38 -15.63 -23.17 7.07
C LEU A 38 -15.26 -24.24 6.07
N LEU A 39 -14.92 -23.84 4.85
CA LEU A 39 -14.58 -24.73 3.75
C LEU A 39 -13.11 -25.18 3.79
N THR A 40 -12.27 -24.49 4.56
CA THR A 40 -10.87 -24.83 4.79
C THR A 40 -10.73 -25.99 5.78
N SER A 41 -10.12 -27.09 5.33
CA SER A 41 -9.84 -28.26 6.18
C SER A 41 -8.69 -28.02 7.18
N PRO A 42 -8.68 -28.73 8.33
CA PRO A 42 -7.56 -28.70 9.28
C PRO A 42 -6.19 -28.97 8.66
N GLU A 43 -6.13 -29.90 7.70
CA GLU A 43 -4.90 -30.25 6.96
C GLU A 43 -4.37 -29.08 6.14
N GLN A 44 -5.25 -28.33 5.46
CA GLN A 44 -4.86 -27.13 4.71
C GLN A 44 -4.32 -26.03 5.62
N VAL A 45 -4.94 -25.84 6.79
CA VAL A 45 -4.45 -24.88 7.79
C VAL A 45 -3.06 -25.28 8.31
N MET A 46 -2.84 -26.57 8.56
CA MET A 46 -1.55 -27.09 8.97
C MET A 46 -0.49 -26.87 7.88
N ALA A 47 -0.79 -27.24 6.63
CA ALA A 47 0.11 -27.05 5.50
C ALA A 47 0.49 -25.58 5.29
N PHE A 48 -0.49 -24.67 5.40
CA PHE A 48 -0.24 -23.23 5.39
C PHE A 48 0.69 -22.80 6.54
N ALA A 49 0.42 -23.24 7.77
CA ALA A 49 1.22 -22.84 8.93
C ALA A 49 2.67 -23.31 8.80
N MET A 50 2.90 -24.54 8.30
CA MET A 50 4.25 -25.04 8.04
C MET A 50 4.96 -24.24 6.95
N HIS A 51 4.26 -23.87 5.87
CA HIS A 51 4.82 -23.08 4.79
C HIS A 51 5.21 -21.66 5.25
N GLU A 52 4.47 -21.07 6.18
CA GLU A 52 4.81 -19.78 6.80
C GLU A 52 5.91 -19.91 7.89
N ASN A 53 6.65 -21.03 7.94
CA ASN A 53 7.69 -21.32 8.91
C ASN A 53 7.22 -21.22 10.39
N MET A 54 5.95 -21.50 10.66
CA MET A 54 5.44 -21.55 12.04
C MET A 54 5.91 -22.83 12.72
N GLY A 55 6.39 -22.73 13.98
CA GLY A 55 6.77 -23.92 14.74
C GLY A 55 5.59 -24.86 14.99
N GLU A 56 5.83 -26.17 15.08
CA GLU A 56 4.77 -27.22 15.15
C GLU A 56 3.69 -26.92 16.20
N LYS A 57 4.09 -26.48 17.40
CA LYS A 57 3.15 -26.12 18.47
C LYS A 57 2.22 -24.97 18.09
N GLN A 58 2.73 -23.97 17.37
CA GLN A 58 1.94 -22.82 16.90
C GLN A 58 1.01 -23.22 15.75
N ALA A 59 1.49 -24.06 14.83
CA ALA A 59 0.67 -24.60 13.75
C ALA A 59 -0.51 -25.42 14.30
N GLN A 60 -0.25 -26.28 15.28
CA GLN A 60 -1.28 -27.09 15.93
C GLN A 60 -2.26 -26.23 16.75
N ALA A 61 -1.78 -25.16 17.38
CA ALA A 61 -2.64 -24.18 18.02
C ALA A 61 -3.58 -23.50 17.02
N LEU A 62 -3.08 -23.11 15.84
CA LEU A 62 -3.89 -22.49 14.78
C LEU A 62 -4.98 -23.43 14.25
N VAL A 63 -4.66 -24.70 14.07
CA VAL A 63 -5.62 -25.74 13.63
C VAL A 63 -6.72 -25.95 14.68
N ASN A 64 -6.35 -25.96 15.96
CA ASN A 64 -7.27 -26.17 17.08
C ASN A 64 -8.09 -24.91 17.44
N MET A 65 -7.82 -23.76 16.83
CA MET A 65 -8.62 -22.55 17.05
C MET A 65 -10.03 -22.73 16.49
N SER A 66 -11.02 -22.28 17.25
CA SER A 66 -12.38 -22.17 16.73
C SER A 66 -12.43 -21.20 15.55
N LEU A 67 -13.37 -21.43 14.63
CA LEU A 67 -13.61 -20.61 13.45
C LEU A 67 -13.70 -19.11 13.79
N GLY A 68 -14.47 -18.76 14.82
CA GLY A 68 -14.62 -17.38 15.28
C GLY A 68 -13.31 -16.78 15.79
N LYS A 69 -12.46 -17.56 16.48
CA LYS A 69 -11.14 -17.09 16.93
C LYS A 69 -10.19 -16.88 15.75
N ARG A 70 -10.19 -17.77 14.75
CA ARG A 70 -9.39 -17.60 13.52
C ARG A 70 -9.77 -16.33 12.77
N LEU A 71 -11.07 -16.09 12.60
CA LEU A 71 -11.58 -14.88 11.95
C LEU A 71 -11.21 -13.62 12.74
N ALA A 72 -11.42 -13.62 14.05
CA ALA A 72 -11.09 -12.49 14.93
C ALA A 72 -9.57 -12.21 14.96
N ALA A 73 -8.73 -13.25 14.98
CA ALA A 73 -7.28 -13.11 14.91
C ALA A 73 -6.84 -12.51 13.57
N ALA A 74 -7.43 -12.95 12.46
CA ALA A 74 -7.11 -12.42 11.14
C ALA A 74 -7.53 -10.96 10.96
N PHE A 75 -8.74 -10.63 11.43
CA PHE A 75 -9.23 -9.27 11.51
C PHE A 75 -8.32 -8.39 12.38
N GLY A 76 -7.98 -8.87 13.58
CA GLY A 76 -7.12 -8.17 14.54
C GLY A 76 -5.69 -7.97 14.04
N SER A 77 -5.13 -8.94 13.32
CA SER A 77 -3.80 -8.82 12.68
C SER A 77 -3.79 -7.71 11.64
N THR A 78 -4.83 -7.64 10.80
CA THR A 78 -4.96 -6.57 9.81
C THR A 78 -5.17 -5.22 10.51
N SER A 79 -6.13 -5.14 11.44
CA SER A 79 -6.44 -3.92 12.20
C SER A 79 -5.23 -3.39 12.98
N GLY A 80 -4.45 -4.27 13.61
CA GLY A 80 -3.25 -3.89 14.35
C GLY A 80 -2.14 -3.28 13.48
N LYS A 81 -2.03 -3.71 12.21
CA LYS A 81 -1.02 -3.21 11.27
C LYS A 81 -1.34 -1.82 10.73
N ILE A 82 -2.61 -1.52 10.48
CA ILE A 82 -3.02 -0.29 9.76
C ILE A 82 -3.92 0.64 10.57
N GLY A 83 -4.54 0.17 11.64
CA GLY A 83 -5.64 0.86 12.32
C GLY A 83 -5.22 2.19 12.95
N ILE A 84 -4.10 2.17 13.68
CA ILE A 84 -3.52 3.39 14.28
C ILE A 84 -3.12 4.39 13.17
N LEU A 85 -2.46 3.89 12.12
CA LEU A 85 -2.02 4.72 11.00
C LEU A 85 -3.21 5.41 10.31
N ILE A 86 -4.31 4.69 10.03
CA ILE A 86 -5.53 5.25 9.41
C ILE A 86 -6.18 6.28 10.32
N ALA A 87 -6.29 6.00 11.62
CA ALA A 87 -6.89 6.92 12.58
C ALA A 87 -6.12 8.25 12.65
N LEU A 88 -4.80 8.17 12.82
CA LEU A 88 -3.92 9.34 12.87
C LEU A 88 -3.87 10.08 11.53
N ALA A 89 -3.77 9.36 10.42
CA ALA A 89 -3.84 9.91 9.07
C ALA A 89 -5.13 10.69 8.81
N SER A 90 -6.28 10.16 9.24
CA SER A 90 -7.56 10.83 9.10
C SER A 90 -7.60 12.13 9.91
N ILE A 91 -7.10 12.11 11.15
CA ILE A 91 -6.97 13.33 11.96
C ILE A 91 -6.04 14.33 11.27
N ILE A 92 -4.88 13.89 10.77
CA ILE A 92 -3.95 14.76 10.05
C ILE A 92 -4.61 15.36 8.82
N GLY A 93 -5.27 14.54 8.00
CA GLY A 93 -5.99 14.99 6.82
C GLY A 93 -7.02 16.05 7.16
N THR A 94 -7.97 15.73 8.04
CA THR A 94 -9.05 16.65 8.42
C THR A 94 -8.50 17.92 9.05
N ALA A 95 -7.57 17.82 10.01
CA ALA A 95 -7.01 18.99 10.68
C ALA A 95 -6.17 19.86 9.73
N LEU A 96 -5.41 19.27 8.82
CA LEU A 96 -4.62 19.99 7.82
C LEU A 96 -5.50 20.72 6.80
N MET A 97 -6.62 20.10 6.41
CA MET A 97 -7.61 20.73 5.53
C MET A 97 -8.36 21.86 6.23
N ARG A 98 -8.91 21.59 7.43
CA ARG A 98 -9.72 22.55 8.21
C ARG A 98 -8.91 23.75 8.71
N SER A 99 -7.61 23.58 8.96
CA SER A 99 -6.70 24.68 9.34
C SER A 99 -6.25 25.56 8.15
N GLY A 100 -6.46 25.10 6.91
CA GLY A 100 -5.94 25.72 5.69
C GLY A 100 -4.48 25.37 5.37
N GLY A 101 -3.85 24.45 6.11
CA GLY A 101 -2.47 24.03 5.88
C GLY A 101 -2.28 23.30 4.55
N ALA A 102 -3.20 22.42 4.17
CA ALA A 102 -3.12 21.70 2.90
C ALA A 102 -3.19 22.67 1.71
N GLU A 103 -4.09 23.65 1.78
CA GLU A 103 -4.21 24.70 0.77
C GLU A 103 -2.93 25.53 0.66
N ARG A 104 -2.26 25.82 1.79
CA ARG A 104 -0.96 26.50 1.78
C ARG A 104 0.11 25.69 1.04
N ILE A 105 0.18 24.38 1.29
CA ILE A 105 1.11 23.47 0.61
C ILE A 105 0.82 23.43 -0.89
N ILE A 106 -0.45 23.31 -1.29
CA ILE A 106 -0.84 23.28 -2.70
C ILE A 106 -0.45 24.58 -3.41
N ARG A 107 -0.66 25.76 -2.80
CA ARG A 107 -0.22 27.03 -3.41
C ARG A 107 1.30 27.09 -3.62
N ALA A 108 2.08 26.55 -2.69
CA ALA A 108 3.53 26.48 -2.85
C ALA A 108 3.92 25.51 -3.98
N LEU A 109 3.30 24.33 -4.04
CA LEU A 109 3.52 23.35 -5.11
C LEU A 109 3.17 23.94 -6.49
N LEU A 110 2.02 24.61 -6.60
CA LEU A 110 1.58 25.27 -7.83
C LEU A 110 2.50 26.43 -8.25
N LYS A 111 3.10 27.14 -7.30
CA LYS A 111 4.09 28.20 -7.58
C LYS A 111 5.42 27.63 -8.08
N LEU A 112 5.86 26.50 -7.54
CA LEU A 112 7.13 25.86 -7.89
C LEU A 112 7.06 25.11 -9.23
N PHE A 113 6.05 24.25 -9.40
CA PHE A 113 5.95 23.36 -10.57
C PHE A 113 5.01 23.89 -11.66
N GLY A 114 4.15 24.84 -11.33
CA GLY A 114 3.09 25.32 -12.22
C GLY A 114 1.85 24.41 -12.21
N LYS A 115 0.71 24.95 -12.67
CA LYS A 115 -0.58 24.23 -12.73
C LYS A 115 -0.56 23.03 -13.70
N LYS A 116 0.27 23.10 -14.75
CA LYS A 116 0.34 22.05 -15.78
C LYS A 116 1.07 20.79 -15.27
N ASN A 117 2.04 20.96 -14.37
CA ASN A 117 2.91 19.87 -13.92
C ASN A 117 2.50 19.31 -12.56
N THR A 118 1.34 19.67 -12.03
CA THR A 118 0.90 19.23 -10.69
C THR A 118 0.79 17.71 -10.59
N ALA A 119 0.28 17.03 -11.62
CA ALA A 119 0.22 15.58 -11.66
C ALA A 119 1.62 14.94 -11.62
N VAL A 120 2.60 15.51 -12.32
CA VAL A 120 3.98 15.02 -12.33
C VAL A 120 4.65 15.26 -10.98
N ALA A 121 4.42 16.42 -10.35
CA ALA A 121 4.95 16.72 -9.01
C ALA A 121 4.40 15.75 -7.95
N LEU A 122 3.11 15.40 -8.04
CA LEU A 122 2.47 14.40 -7.18
C LEU A 122 3.01 12.99 -7.45
N LEU A 123 3.22 12.62 -8.71
CA LEU A 123 3.81 11.35 -9.14
C LEU A 123 5.23 11.18 -8.57
N SER A 124 6.11 12.14 -8.82
CA SER A 124 7.50 12.11 -8.37
C SER A 124 7.60 12.19 -6.86
N GLY A 125 6.78 13.05 -6.23
CA GLY A 125 6.69 13.14 -4.78
C GLY A 125 6.30 11.80 -4.16
N SER A 126 5.24 11.16 -4.67
CA SER A 126 4.81 9.86 -4.14
C SER A 126 5.85 8.76 -4.35
N PHE A 127 6.50 8.70 -5.52
CA PHE A 127 7.55 7.71 -5.80
C PHE A 127 8.74 7.84 -4.84
N THR A 128 9.27 9.06 -4.67
CA THR A 128 10.42 9.29 -3.78
C THR A 128 10.06 9.02 -2.32
N LEU A 129 8.89 9.45 -1.88
CA LEU A 129 8.46 9.29 -0.50
C LEU A 129 8.19 7.82 -0.15
N ALA A 130 7.71 7.02 -1.11
CA ALA A 130 7.34 5.62 -0.88
C ALA A 130 8.53 4.65 -0.87
N ILE A 131 9.75 5.11 -1.16
CA ILE A 131 10.96 4.30 -1.06
C ILE A 131 11.25 3.99 0.42
N PRO A 132 11.49 4.99 1.30
CA PRO A 132 11.73 4.73 2.71
C PRO A 132 10.43 4.56 3.51
N VAL A 133 9.30 5.09 3.03
CA VAL A 133 8.03 5.06 3.76
C VAL A 133 7.06 4.09 3.07
N PHE A 134 6.33 3.30 3.85
CA PHE A 134 5.27 2.42 3.32
C PHE A 134 4.27 3.20 2.45
N PHE A 135 3.80 2.58 1.37
CA PHE A 135 2.83 3.17 0.45
C PHE A 135 1.58 3.71 1.18
N ASP A 136 1.05 2.94 2.12
CA ASP A 136 -0.17 3.31 2.86
C ASP A 136 0.03 4.65 3.59
N THR A 137 1.16 4.82 4.28
CA THR A 137 1.51 6.06 4.98
C THR A 137 1.70 7.23 4.02
N VAL A 138 2.35 7.03 2.87
CA VAL A 138 2.50 8.08 1.85
C VAL A 138 1.13 8.47 1.29
N PHE A 139 0.29 7.50 0.96
CA PHE A 139 -1.05 7.72 0.44
C PHE A 139 -1.91 8.52 1.43
N TYR A 140 -1.84 8.19 2.72
CA TYR A 140 -2.48 8.92 3.81
C TYR A 140 -2.07 10.40 3.88
N LEU A 141 -0.78 10.68 3.70
CA LEU A 141 -0.27 12.06 3.73
C LEU A 141 -0.61 12.83 2.45
N MET A 142 -0.74 12.14 1.31
CA MET A 142 -0.98 12.75 0.00
C MET A 142 -2.46 12.95 -0.32
N ILE A 143 -3.38 12.15 0.22
CA ILE A 143 -4.80 12.26 -0.13
C ILE A 143 -5.43 13.63 0.19
N PRO A 144 -5.09 14.34 1.29
CA PRO A 144 -5.63 15.67 1.56
C PRO A 144 -5.17 16.68 0.50
N LEU A 145 -3.91 16.56 0.05
CA LEU A 145 -3.34 17.38 -1.00
C LEU A 145 -4.04 17.13 -2.35
N VAL A 146 -4.31 15.86 -2.68
CA VAL A 146 -5.07 15.48 -3.88
C VAL A 146 -6.49 16.04 -3.84
N LYS A 147 -7.19 15.94 -2.70
CA LYS A 147 -8.53 16.55 -2.54
C LYS A 147 -8.48 18.07 -2.68
N SER A 148 -7.49 18.74 -2.06
CA SER A 148 -7.31 20.19 -2.15
C SER A 148 -7.07 20.68 -3.58
N VAL A 149 -6.20 20.04 -4.35
CA VAL A 149 -5.97 20.41 -5.76
C VAL A 149 -7.12 19.99 -6.67
N GLY A 150 -7.78 18.87 -6.36
CA GLY A 150 -8.93 18.35 -7.11
C GLY A 150 -10.09 19.33 -7.15
N VAL A 151 -10.31 20.10 -6.09
CA VAL A 151 -11.38 21.12 -6.04
C VAL A 151 -11.16 22.25 -7.03
N ARG A 152 -9.91 22.61 -7.30
CA ARG A 152 -9.53 23.63 -8.28
C ARG A 152 -9.65 23.10 -9.72
N ASN A 153 -9.48 21.80 -9.91
CA ASN A 153 -9.59 21.16 -11.22
C ASN A 153 -10.30 19.79 -11.12
N PRO A 154 -11.64 19.77 -10.96
CA PRO A 154 -12.39 18.54 -10.68
C PRO A 154 -12.21 17.47 -11.76
N LYS A 155 -12.08 17.89 -13.04
CA LYS A 155 -11.86 16.99 -14.18
C LYS A 155 -10.51 16.27 -14.17
N GLN A 156 -9.57 16.68 -13.32
CA GLN A 156 -8.25 16.07 -13.18
C GLN A 156 -8.08 15.35 -11.84
N PHE A 157 -9.13 15.26 -11.01
CA PHE A 157 -9.07 14.58 -9.73
C PHE A 157 -8.62 13.12 -9.88
N GLY A 158 -9.20 12.39 -10.84
CA GLY A 158 -8.79 11.02 -11.18
C GLY A 158 -7.31 10.92 -11.55
N LEU A 159 -6.80 11.83 -12.38
CA LEU A 159 -5.39 11.90 -12.74
C LEU A 159 -4.50 12.07 -11.49
N TYR A 160 -4.79 13.06 -10.64
CA TYR A 160 -3.99 13.32 -9.44
C TYR A 160 -3.97 12.12 -8.50
N LEU A 161 -5.13 11.49 -8.29
CA LEU A 161 -5.25 10.30 -7.47
C LEU A 161 -4.43 9.13 -8.05
N MET A 162 -4.58 8.85 -9.34
CA MET A 162 -3.81 7.80 -10.02
C MET A 162 -2.31 8.08 -10.01
N THR A 163 -1.88 9.35 -10.08
CA THR A 163 -0.45 9.68 -10.01
C THR A 163 0.17 9.41 -8.65
N ILE A 164 -0.51 9.71 -7.55
CA ILE A 164 0.04 9.36 -6.22
C ILE A 164 0.06 7.84 -6.00
N ILE A 165 -0.93 7.13 -6.54
CA ILE A 165 -0.98 5.67 -6.49
C ILE A 165 0.18 5.08 -7.30
N ALA A 166 0.30 5.47 -8.57
CA ALA A 166 1.34 4.96 -9.48
C ALA A 166 2.75 5.18 -8.92
N GLY A 167 3.05 6.39 -8.44
CA GLY A 167 4.36 6.66 -7.83
C GLY A 167 4.61 5.77 -6.61
N GLY A 168 3.67 5.73 -5.68
CA GLY A 168 3.91 5.07 -4.40
C GLY A 168 3.95 3.54 -4.48
N VAL A 169 3.06 2.92 -5.25
CA VAL A 169 2.92 1.45 -5.28
C VAL A 169 4.14 0.76 -5.87
N MET A 170 4.75 1.30 -6.93
CA MET A 170 5.90 0.64 -7.57
C MET A 170 7.16 0.74 -6.74
N ALA A 171 7.44 1.91 -6.16
CA ALA A 171 8.54 2.06 -5.21
C ALA A 171 8.44 1.03 -4.08
N HIS A 172 7.22 0.87 -3.53
CA HIS A 172 6.96 -0.03 -2.42
C HIS A 172 7.18 -1.53 -2.70
N SER A 173 7.21 -1.97 -3.97
CA SER A 173 7.41 -3.40 -4.30
C SER A 173 8.62 -3.69 -5.17
N LEU A 174 9.44 -2.67 -5.47
CA LEU A 174 10.67 -2.86 -6.23
C LEU A 174 11.91 -2.39 -5.47
N ILE A 175 11.77 -1.47 -4.53
CA ILE A 175 12.91 -0.78 -3.91
C ILE A 175 12.95 -1.14 -2.42
N PRO A 176 14.01 -1.84 -1.97
CA PRO A 176 14.30 -2.01 -0.55
C PRO A 176 14.45 -0.64 0.14
N PRO A 177 14.06 -0.52 1.41
CA PRO A 177 14.07 -1.56 2.45
C PRO A 177 12.66 -2.04 2.83
N THR A 178 11.71 -1.90 1.92
CA THR A 178 10.35 -2.41 2.15
C THR A 178 10.35 -3.93 2.35
N PRO A 179 9.56 -4.49 3.29
CA PRO A 179 9.70 -5.89 3.71
C PRO A 179 9.60 -6.92 2.59
N GLY A 180 8.78 -6.68 1.56
CA GLY A 180 8.63 -7.60 0.43
C GLY A 180 9.91 -7.69 -0.43
N PRO A 181 10.34 -6.58 -1.06
CA PRO A 181 11.60 -6.52 -1.79
C PRO A 181 12.83 -6.90 -0.97
N LEU A 182 12.88 -6.51 0.31
CA LEU A 182 13.98 -6.85 1.21
C LEU A 182 14.05 -8.36 1.43
N PHE A 183 12.94 -9.01 1.79
CA PHE A 183 12.89 -10.46 2.00
C PHE A 183 13.29 -11.24 0.75
N VAL A 184 12.80 -10.83 -0.43
CA VAL A 184 13.17 -11.51 -1.69
C VAL A 184 14.66 -11.33 -1.99
N ALA A 185 15.24 -10.17 -1.70
CA ALA A 185 16.67 -9.95 -1.89
C ALA A 185 17.52 -10.80 -0.93
N GLU A 186 17.14 -10.89 0.35
CA GLU A 186 17.81 -11.71 1.36
C GLU A 186 17.77 -13.21 1.00
N GLU A 187 16.59 -13.73 0.67
CA GLU A 187 16.40 -15.15 0.34
C GLU A 187 17.20 -15.57 -0.92
N MET A 188 17.39 -14.64 -1.85
CA MET A 188 18.18 -14.86 -3.07
C MET A 188 19.68 -14.52 -2.91
N GLY A 189 20.10 -13.99 -1.76
CA GLY A 189 21.48 -13.51 -1.57
C GLY A 189 21.86 -12.37 -2.52
N ILE A 190 20.90 -11.53 -2.92
CA ILE A 190 21.13 -10.39 -3.83
C ILE A 190 21.67 -9.20 -3.03
N ASP A 191 22.72 -8.56 -3.55
CA ASP A 191 23.22 -7.30 -2.99
C ASP A 191 22.13 -6.21 -2.96
N LEU A 192 21.99 -5.56 -1.81
CA LEU A 192 20.96 -4.56 -1.58
C LEU A 192 21.11 -3.34 -2.51
N GLY A 193 22.34 -2.94 -2.81
CA GLY A 193 22.64 -1.85 -3.75
C GLY A 193 22.18 -2.18 -5.17
N ALA A 194 22.48 -3.40 -5.65
CA ALA A 194 22.00 -3.88 -6.95
C ALA A 194 20.46 -3.90 -7.02
N MET A 195 19.79 -4.35 -5.96
CA MET A 195 18.32 -4.35 -5.87
C MET A 195 17.75 -2.93 -5.88
N ILE A 196 18.37 -1.97 -5.17
CA ILE A 196 17.95 -0.55 -5.19
C ILE A 196 18.11 0.05 -6.59
N ILE A 197 19.24 -0.16 -7.26
CA ILE A 197 19.49 0.38 -8.61
C ILE A 197 18.51 -0.23 -9.63
N GLY A 198 18.35 -1.56 -9.60
CA GLY A 198 17.41 -2.26 -10.46
C GLY A 198 15.96 -1.83 -10.21
N GLY A 199 15.59 -1.69 -8.94
CA GLY A 199 14.27 -1.25 -8.49
C GLY A 199 13.96 0.20 -8.89
N LEU A 200 14.93 1.11 -8.79
CA LEU A 200 14.78 2.50 -9.26
C LEU A 200 14.62 2.56 -10.78
N THR A 201 15.39 1.76 -11.51
CA THR A 201 15.36 1.73 -12.98
C THR A 201 14.03 1.20 -13.50
N VAL A 202 13.63 0.00 -13.05
CA VAL A 202 12.33 -0.59 -13.44
C VAL A 202 11.16 0.22 -12.87
N GLY A 203 11.31 0.74 -11.64
CA GLY A 203 10.34 1.63 -11.00
C GLY A 203 10.07 2.88 -11.84
N ALA A 204 11.11 3.57 -12.31
CA ALA A 204 10.94 4.75 -13.16
C ALA A 204 10.19 4.42 -14.47
N ILE A 205 10.54 3.32 -15.15
CA ILE A 205 9.89 2.88 -16.39
C ILE A 205 8.40 2.58 -16.14
N THR A 206 8.10 1.80 -15.11
CA THR A 206 6.71 1.42 -14.77
C THR A 206 5.86 2.59 -14.31
N VAL A 207 6.45 3.55 -13.59
CA VAL A 207 5.79 4.79 -13.17
C VAL A 207 5.42 5.67 -14.37
N ILE A 208 6.29 5.74 -15.39
CA ILE A 208 5.96 6.44 -16.64
C ILE A 208 4.80 5.74 -17.35
N CYS A 209 4.80 4.42 -17.46
CA CYS A 209 3.68 3.67 -18.04
C CYS A 209 2.38 3.87 -17.26
N GLY A 210 2.44 3.87 -15.91
CA GLY A 210 1.31 4.17 -15.05
C GLY A 210 0.78 5.59 -15.24
N TYR A 211 1.66 6.58 -15.41
CA TYR A 211 1.28 7.96 -15.70
C TYR A 211 0.57 8.10 -17.06
N LEU A 212 1.07 7.42 -18.10
CA LEU A 212 0.42 7.39 -19.41
C LEU A 212 -0.97 6.75 -19.34
N TYR A 213 -1.10 5.65 -18.59
CA TYR A 213 -2.41 5.05 -18.31
C TYR A 213 -3.31 6.02 -17.56
N ALA A 214 -2.81 6.74 -16.56
CA ALA A 214 -3.59 7.70 -15.79
C ALA A 214 -4.13 8.84 -16.67
N ILE A 215 -3.34 9.35 -17.62
CA ILE A 215 -3.80 10.35 -18.60
C ILE A 215 -4.92 9.77 -19.48
N TRP A 216 -4.74 8.55 -19.97
CA TRP A 216 -5.73 7.88 -20.82
C TRP A 216 -7.04 7.59 -20.05
N ALA A 217 -6.94 7.03 -18.85
CA ALA A 217 -8.06 6.68 -18.00
C ALA A 217 -8.85 7.92 -17.59
N ASN A 218 -8.18 9.01 -17.20
CA ASN A 218 -8.85 10.27 -16.86
C ASN A 218 -9.57 10.91 -18.05
N LYS A 219 -9.14 10.66 -19.30
CA LYS A 219 -9.87 11.10 -20.49
C LYS A 219 -11.06 10.18 -20.81
N ARG A 220 -10.94 8.89 -20.49
CA ARG A 220 -11.92 7.86 -20.85
C ARG A 220 -13.06 7.75 -19.85
N TRP A 221 -12.75 7.87 -18.56
CA TRP A 221 -13.67 7.77 -17.45
C TRP A 221 -13.53 9.01 -16.57
N ASP A 222 -14.64 9.68 -16.35
CA ASP A 222 -14.70 10.77 -15.40
C ASP A 222 -14.80 10.18 -13.98
N LEU A 223 -13.94 10.66 -13.08
CA LEU A 223 -13.98 10.29 -11.67
C LEU A 223 -14.49 11.49 -10.88
N PRO A 224 -15.79 11.53 -10.54
CA PRO A 224 -16.35 12.67 -9.82
C PRO A 224 -15.77 12.72 -8.41
N MET A 225 -15.45 13.93 -7.97
CA MET A 225 -15.16 14.15 -6.56
C MET A 225 -16.45 14.00 -5.75
N ARG A 226 -16.39 13.25 -4.65
CA ARG A 226 -17.52 13.04 -3.74
C ARG A 226 -17.18 13.59 -2.35
N ASP A 227 -18.21 13.93 -1.59
CA ASP A 227 -18.05 14.24 -0.17
C ASP A 227 -17.52 13.01 0.57
N THR A 228 -16.65 13.24 1.55
CA THR A 228 -16.28 12.21 2.53
C THR A 228 -16.81 12.59 3.92
N PRO A 229 -17.03 11.64 4.84
CA PRO A 229 -17.65 11.92 6.14
C PRO A 229 -16.94 13.01 6.96
N ASP A 230 -15.65 13.21 6.70
CA ASP A 230 -14.77 14.18 7.34
C ASP A 230 -14.73 15.57 6.66
N ILE A 231 -15.05 15.64 5.36
CA ILE A 231 -14.94 16.89 4.61
C ILE A 231 -15.84 16.93 3.36
N THR A 232 -16.56 18.04 3.20
CA THR A 232 -17.42 18.25 2.02
C THR A 232 -16.70 19.01 0.91
N ILE A 233 -17.14 18.85 -0.33
CA ILE A 233 -16.63 19.61 -1.49
C ILE A 233 -16.82 21.12 -1.28
N ASN A 234 -17.90 21.53 -0.62
CA ASN A 234 -18.16 22.93 -0.33
C ASN A 234 -17.17 23.51 0.68
N ASP A 235 -16.83 22.75 1.73
CA ASP A 235 -15.77 23.14 2.68
C ASP A 235 -14.45 23.37 1.93
N LEU A 236 -14.12 22.45 1.02
CA LEU A 236 -12.89 22.52 0.23
C LEU A 236 -12.84 23.74 -0.68
N LYS A 237 -13.97 24.11 -1.31
CA LYS A 237 -14.07 25.33 -2.13
C LYS A 237 -13.84 26.58 -1.28
N GLN A 238 -14.47 26.65 -0.11
CA GLN A 238 -14.27 27.77 0.82
C GLN A 238 -12.80 27.92 1.22
N PHE A 239 -12.09 26.82 1.51
CA PHE A 239 -10.66 26.87 1.81
C PHE A 239 -9.82 27.36 0.63
N SER A 240 -10.12 26.91 -0.59
CA SER A 240 -9.42 27.32 -1.81
C SER A 240 -9.56 28.82 -2.11
N GLU A 241 -10.67 29.44 -1.72
CA GLU A 241 -10.98 30.85 -1.94
C GLU A 241 -10.37 31.81 -0.91
N LYS A 242 -9.89 31.31 0.24
CA LYS A 242 -9.27 32.15 1.29
C LYS A 242 -8.06 32.94 0.75
N LYS A 243 -7.87 34.16 1.28
CA LYS A 243 -6.66 34.95 0.97
C LYS A 243 -5.42 34.28 1.55
N GLN A 244 -4.26 34.52 0.95
CA GLN A 244 -3.01 33.89 1.41
C GLN A 244 -2.62 34.31 2.83
N GLU A 245 -2.95 35.53 3.24
CA GLU A 245 -2.74 36.06 4.61
C GLU A 245 -3.58 35.30 5.64
N GLU A 246 -4.73 34.77 5.20
CA GLU A 246 -5.60 33.92 6.00
C GLU A 246 -5.18 32.45 5.93
N LEU A 247 -3.96 32.11 5.51
CA LEU A 247 -3.44 30.74 5.55
C LEU A 247 -2.27 30.66 6.54
N PRO A 248 -2.07 29.49 7.19
CA PRO A 248 -0.90 29.30 8.05
C PRO A 248 0.41 29.44 7.25
N ALA A 249 1.51 29.67 7.97
CA ALA A 249 2.82 29.71 7.35
C ALA A 249 3.16 28.36 6.70
N LEU A 250 3.92 28.39 5.59
CA LEU A 250 4.23 27.19 4.82
C LEU A 250 5.00 26.16 5.65
N TRP A 251 5.95 26.59 6.47
CA TRP A 251 6.76 25.69 7.30
C TRP A 251 5.92 24.98 8.36
N ILE A 252 4.96 25.67 9.01
CA ILE A 252 4.02 25.04 9.97
C ILE A 252 3.10 24.06 9.25
N SER A 253 2.67 24.40 8.03
CA SER A 253 1.79 23.54 7.23
C SER A 253 2.49 22.28 6.76
N LEU A 254 3.77 22.38 6.40
CA LEU A 254 4.60 21.26 5.96
C LEU A 254 5.01 20.35 7.11
N LEU A 255 5.12 20.85 8.34
CA LEU A 255 5.65 20.10 9.47
C LEU A 255 4.91 18.77 9.73
N PRO A 256 3.56 18.69 9.76
CA PRO A 256 2.84 17.43 9.92
C PRO A 256 3.02 16.41 8.79
N VAL A 257 3.45 16.86 7.61
CA VAL A 257 3.66 15.99 6.44
C VAL A 257 5.13 15.57 6.35
N VAL A 258 6.06 16.51 6.56
CA VAL A 258 7.50 16.30 6.42
C VAL A 258 8.10 15.62 7.65
N LEU A 259 7.64 15.94 8.86
CA LEU A 259 8.15 15.33 10.09
C LEU A 259 8.07 13.79 10.11
N PRO A 260 6.91 13.15 9.83
CA PRO A 260 6.83 11.70 9.90
C PRO A 260 7.69 11.06 8.81
N ILE A 261 7.76 11.68 7.63
CA ILE A 261 8.63 11.24 6.54
C ILE A 261 10.09 11.28 6.99
N LEU A 262 10.57 12.37 7.57
CA LEU A 262 11.96 12.50 8.01
C LEU A 262 12.31 11.50 9.12
N LEU A 263 11.42 11.29 10.09
CA LEU A 263 11.64 10.36 11.19
C LEU A 263 11.70 8.90 10.69
N ILE A 264 10.71 8.47 9.89
CA ILE A 264 10.66 7.12 9.34
C ILE A 264 11.85 6.88 8.42
N THR A 265 12.13 7.83 7.52
CA THR A 265 13.26 7.73 6.60
C THR A 265 14.59 7.70 7.34
N GLY A 266 14.75 8.50 8.38
CA GLY A 266 15.94 8.48 9.24
C GLY A 266 16.14 7.14 9.93
N ASN A 267 15.06 6.52 10.42
CA ASN A 267 15.10 5.17 11.00
C ASN A 267 15.56 4.14 9.96
N THR A 268 14.90 4.14 8.81
CA THR A 268 15.19 3.26 7.70
C THR A 268 16.67 3.33 7.27
N PHE A 269 17.20 4.53 7.03
CA PHE A 269 18.60 4.69 6.66
C PHE A 269 19.56 4.36 7.81
N SER A 270 19.18 4.65 9.06
CA SER A 270 20.01 4.31 10.22
C SER A 270 20.16 2.79 10.41
N GLN A 271 19.08 2.02 10.22
CA GLN A 271 19.11 0.56 10.29
C GLN A 271 19.96 -0.03 9.18
N MET A 272 19.74 0.42 7.93
CA MET A 272 20.53 -0.02 6.77
C MET A 272 22.03 0.29 6.94
N ALA A 273 22.37 1.44 7.52
CA ALA A 273 23.75 1.82 7.80
C ALA A 273 24.38 0.95 8.91
N LEU A 274 23.63 0.61 9.96
CA LEU A 274 24.08 -0.30 11.02
C LEU A 274 24.37 -1.71 10.50
N GLU A 275 23.46 -2.25 9.68
CA GLU A 275 23.63 -3.57 9.07
C GLU A 275 24.85 -3.62 8.15
N SER A 276 25.09 -2.55 7.39
CA SER A 276 26.25 -2.44 6.49
C SER A 276 27.59 -2.26 7.23
N ALA A 277 27.58 -1.66 8.42
CA ALA A 277 28.81 -1.34 9.17
C ALA A 277 29.33 -2.49 10.06
N GLY A 278 28.53 -3.53 10.30
CA GLY A 278 28.92 -4.69 11.11
C GLY A 278 29.28 -4.30 12.56
N THR A 279 30.46 -4.73 13.06
CA THR A 279 30.91 -4.51 14.45
C THR A 279 31.68 -3.20 14.69
N GLN A 280 31.92 -2.37 13.67
CA GLN A 280 32.66 -1.10 13.79
C GLN A 280 31.73 0.12 13.85
N VAL A 281 30.75 0.10 14.74
CA VAL A 281 29.81 1.21 14.92
C VAL A 281 30.28 2.12 16.06
N SER A 282 30.40 3.42 15.81
CA SER A 282 30.71 4.41 16.85
C SER A 282 29.54 4.52 17.85
N ASP A 283 29.83 4.77 19.14
CA ASP A 283 28.81 5.00 20.17
C ASP A 283 27.81 6.11 19.78
N PHE A 284 28.27 7.13 19.06
CA PHE A 284 27.41 8.19 18.54
C PHE A 284 26.43 7.68 17.47
N GLN A 285 26.88 6.82 16.54
CA GLN A 285 26.01 6.21 15.53
C GLN A 285 24.97 5.30 16.17
N LEU A 286 25.36 4.54 17.20
CA LEU A 286 24.44 3.72 18.00
C LEU A 286 23.38 4.56 18.72
N GLN A 287 23.76 5.72 19.30
CA GLN A 287 22.80 6.62 19.94
C GLN A 287 21.84 7.25 18.92
N VAL A 288 22.35 7.74 17.80
CA VAL A 288 21.53 8.30 16.72
C VAL A 288 20.57 7.26 16.18
N ALA A 289 21.04 6.03 15.93
CA ALA A 289 20.19 4.94 15.45
C ALA A 289 19.12 4.54 16.48
N ARG A 290 19.40 4.55 17.79
CA ARG A 290 18.38 4.30 18.83
C ARG A 290 17.30 5.38 18.88
N ILE A 291 17.69 6.65 18.71
CA ILE A 291 16.73 7.77 18.65
C ILE A 291 15.83 7.60 17.42
N PHE A 292 16.39 7.30 16.26
CA PHE A 292 15.60 7.07 15.06
C PHE A 292 14.78 5.78 15.12
N ALA A 293 15.29 4.71 15.74
CA ALA A 293 14.53 3.47 15.95
C ALA A 293 13.28 3.68 16.81
N THR A 294 13.32 4.61 17.76
CA THR A 294 12.17 4.94 18.61
C THR A 294 11.26 5.98 17.97
N LEU A 295 11.80 7.11 17.50
CA LEU A 295 10.99 8.20 16.94
C LEU A 295 10.53 7.96 15.50
N GLY A 296 11.24 7.14 14.75
CA GLY A 296 10.93 6.78 13.37
C GLY A 296 10.12 5.49 13.21
N ASP A 297 9.61 4.92 14.30
CA ASP A 297 8.46 4.02 14.20
C ASP A 297 7.28 4.78 13.56
N ALA A 298 6.59 4.15 12.61
CA ALA A 298 5.54 4.83 11.85
C ALA A 298 4.40 5.34 12.75
N ASN A 299 4.01 4.58 13.78
CA ASN A 299 2.95 5.01 14.68
C ASN A 299 3.38 6.22 15.51
N ILE A 300 4.60 6.20 16.07
CA ILE A 300 5.15 7.30 16.87
C ILE A 300 5.33 8.56 16.01
N ALA A 301 5.89 8.41 14.81
CA ALA A 301 6.12 9.51 13.88
C ALA A 301 4.80 10.21 13.45
N LEU A 302 3.78 9.43 13.11
CA LEU A 302 2.42 9.94 12.82
C LEU A 302 1.75 10.55 14.05
N PHE A 303 1.99 10.01 15.25
CA PHE A 303 1.42 10.54 16.49
C PHE A 303 1.97 11.93 16.80
N LEU A 304 3.29 12.14 16.70
CA LEU A 304 3.92 13.45 16.84
C LEU A 304 3.37 14.45 15.82
N SER A 305 3.19 14.01 14.58
CA SER A 305 2.62 14.82 13.50
C SER A 305 1.16 15.21 13.77
N THR A 306 0.41 14.28 14.38
CA THR A 306 -0.99 14.49 14.79
C THR A 306 -1.08 15.53 15.90
N ILE A 307 -0.18 15.54 16.89
CA ILE A 307 -0.13 16.57 17.93
C ILE A 307 0.08 17.95 17.30
N ILE A 308 1.04 18.06 16.38
CA ILE A 308 1.38 19.33 15.72
C ILE A 308 0.20 19.86 14.91
N VAL A 309 -0.46 19.02 14.13
CA VAL A 309 -1.58 19.46 13.28
C VAL A 309 -2.85 19.74 14.09
N MET A 310 -3.07 19.04 15.20
CA MET A 310 -4.14 19.36 16.15
C MET A 310 -3.89 20.72 16.79
N TYR A 311 -2.65 21.01 17.17
CA TYR A 311 -2.28 22.33 17.68
C TYR A 311 -2.49 23.43 16.62
N LEU A 312 -2.09 23.17 15.37
CA LEU A 312 -2.35 24.08 14.24
C LEU A 312 -3.85 24.30 14.04
N LEU A 313 -4.68 23.25 14.08
CA LEU A 313 -6.12 23.36 13.97
C LEU A 313 -6.70 24.22 15.10
N TRP A 314 -6.29 23.95 16.34
CA TRP A 314 -6.73 24.69 17.53
C TRP A 314 -6.42 26.18 17.42
N GLN A 315 -5.18 26.54 17.04
CA GLN A 315 -4.79 27.95 16.88
C GLN A 315 -5.66 28.73 15.89
N ARG A 316 -6.24 28.02 14.91
CA ARG A 316 -6.99 28.60 13.79
C ARG A 316 -8.48 28.65 14.04
N LEU A 317 -9.02 27.71 14.79
CA LEU A 317 -10.43 27.71 15.20
C LEU A 317 -10.65 28.52 16.47
N LYS A 318 -9.87 28.27 17.53
CA LYS A 318 -10.10 28.76 18.90
C LYS A 318 -11.53 28.50 19.43
N ASP A 319 -12.14 27.43 18.94
CA ASP A 319 -13.49 26.98 19.28
C ASP A 319 -13.43 25.51 19.68
N THR A 320 -13.82 25.22 20.92
CA THR A 320 -13.77 23.88 21.51
C THR A 320 -14.76 22.91 20.88
N ASP A 321 -15.96 23.38 20.53
CA ASP A 321 -17.02 22.50 20.04
C ASP A 321 -16.76 22.12 18.58
N LEU A 322 -16.32 23.08 17.76
CA LEU A 322 -15.87 22.80 16.40
C LEU A 322 -14.63 21.90 16.37
N PHE A 323 -13.67 22.13 17.27
CA PHE A 323 -12.50 21.27 17.37
C PHE A 323 -12.89 19.81 17.67
N LYS A 324 -13.70 19.58 18.71
CA LYS A 324 -14.19 18.24 19.07
C LYS A 324 -14.96 17.59 17.92
N LYS A 325 -15.83 18.36 17.26
CA LYS A 325 -16.61 17.89 16.10
C LYS A 325 -15.70 17.40 14.97
N PHE A 326 -14.70 18.17 14.57
CA PHE A 326 -13.83 17.77 13.45
C PHE A 326 -12.95 16.57 13.78
N ILE A 327 -12.47 16.45 15.02
CA ILE A 327 -11.73 15.25 15.45
C ILE A 327 -12.66 14.02 15.46
N PHE A 328 -13.90 14.17 15.92
CA PHE A 328 -14.89 13.09 15.89
C PHE A 328 -15.23 12.66 14.45
N GLU A 329 -15.47 13.60 13.55
CA GLU A 329 -15.73 13.31 12.13
C GLU A 329 -14.55 12.57 11.47
N ALA A 330 -13.31 13.01 11.76
CA ALA A 330 -12.10 12.35 11.29
C ALA A 330 -12.01 10.89 11.80
N LEU A 331 -12.25 10.66 13.09
CA LEU A 331 -12.21 9.32 13.67
C LEU A 331 -13.37 8.43 13.19
N SER A 332 -14.56 9.00 12.97
CA SER A 332 -15.71 8.28 12.42
C SER A 332 -15.44 7.80 10.99
N SER A 333 -14.88 8.68 10.15
CA SER A 333 -14.42 8.35 8.80
C SER A 333 -13.36 7.23 8.83
N ALA A 334 -12.36 7.37 9.71
CA ALA A 334 -11.32 6.36 9.92
C ALA A 334 -11.89 5.01 10.37
N GLY A 335 -12.82 4.99 11.32
CA GLY A 335 -13.42 3.77 11.86
C GLY A 335 -14.07 2.91 10.77
N MET A 336 -14.78 3.53 9.82
CA MET A 336 -15.36 2.83 8.68
C MET A 336 -14.29 2.25 7.75
N ILE A 337 -13.22 3.00 7.46
CA ILE A 337 -12.10 2.53 6.63
C ILE A 337 -11.40 1.35 7.31
N ILE A 338 -11.11 1.45 8.61
CA ILE A 338 -10.47 0.39 9.40
C ILE A 338 -11.33 -0.87 9.40
N LEU A 339 -12.64 -0.74 9.61
CA LEU A 339 -13.56 -1.88 9.65
C LEU A 339 -13.60 -2.63 8.31
N ILE A 340 -13.76 -1.91 7.21
CA ILE A 340 -13.84 -2.51 5.86
C ILE A 340 -12.49 -3.12 5.47
N THR A 341 -11.40 -2.41 5.74
CA THR A 341 -10.05 -2.88 5.39
C THR A 341 -9.65 -4.10 6.21
N SER A 342 -9.96 -4.11 7.51
CA SER A 342 -9.69 -5.25 8.39
C SER A 342 -10.54 -6.47 8.01
N ALA A 343 -11.79 -6.26 7.56
CA ALA A 343 -12.61 -7.34 7.02
C ALA A 343 -12.05 -7.88 5.70
N GLY A 344 -11.57 -7.00 4.80
CA GLY A 344 -10.89 -7.38 3.57
C GLY A 344 -9.61 -8.18 3.80
N GLY A 345 -8.77 -7.73 4.73
CA GLY A 345 -7.56 -8.45 5.14
C GLY A 345 -7.86 -9.77 5.84
N ALA A 346 -8.93 -9.84 6.66
CA ALA A 346 -9.39 -11.09 7.23
C ALA A 346 -9.84 -12.09 6.15
N PHE A 347 -10.59 -11.63 5.15
CA PHE A 347 -10.96 -12.45 3.99
C PHE A 347 -9.71 -12.93 3.23
N GLY A 348 -8.77 -12.04 2.91
CA GLY A 348 -7.50 -12.39 2.28
C GLY A 348 -6.71 -13.43 3.08
N GLN A 349 -6.59 -13.28 4.40
CA GLN A 349 -5.92 -14.26 5.27
C GLN A 349 -6.66 -15.60 5.34
N MET A 350 -7.99 -15.62 5.34
CA MET A 350 -8.72 -16.89 5.26
C MET A 350 -8.48 -17.61 3.93
N LEU A 351 -8.32 -16.87 2.83
CA LEU A 351 -7.91 -17.45 1.54
C LEU A 351 -6.47 -17.97 1.60
N GLN A 352 -5.55 -17.26 2.25
CA GLN A 352 -4.16 -17.73 2.46
C GLN A 352 -4.13 -19.07 3.19
N GLN A 353 -4.92 -19.21 4.27
CA GLN A 353 -5.04 -20.43 5.06
C GLN A 353 -5.60 -21.64 4.29
N THR A 354 -6.18 -21.44 3.09
CA THR A 354 -6.57 -22.57 2.21
C THR A 354 -5.38 -23.29 1.59
N GLY A 355 -4.18 -22.69 1.64
CA GLY A 355 -3.00 -23.18 0.92
C GLY A 355 -3.01 -22.81 -0.56
N ILE A 356 -3.83 -21.84 -0.99
CA ILE A 356 -3.89 -21.46 -2.41
C ILE A 356 -2.54 -21.02 -2.97
N GLY A 357 -1.75 -20.25 -2.20
CA GLY A 357 -0.47 -19.75 -2.68
C GLY A 357 0.45 -20.89 -3.12
N ILE A 358 0.51 -21.94 -2.30
CA ILE A 358 1.24 -23.18 -2.55
C ILE A 358 0.67 -23.87 -3.79
N ARG A 359 -0.65 -24.04 -3.85
CA ARG A 359 -1.32 -24.73 -4.97
C ARG A 359 -1.09 -24.04 -6.31
N VAL A 360 -1.12 -22.71 -6.35
CA VAL A 360 -0.83 -21.91 -7.54
C VAL A 360 0.65 -22.06 -7.94
N GLY A 361 1.56 -22.08 -6.96
CA GLY A 361 2.98 -22.36 -7.17
C GLY A 361 3.24 -23.74 -7.79
N GLU A 362 2.64 -24.79 -7.24
CA GLU A 362 2.76 -26.17 -7.77
C GLU A 362 2.25 -26.31 -9.20
N LEU A 363 1.09 -25.71 -9.51
CA LEU A 363 0.53 -25.73 -10.85
C LEU A 363 1.46 -25.03 -11.84
N ALA A 364 2.08 -23.92 -11.43
CA ALA A 364 3.02 -23.17 -12.25
C ALA A 364 4.38 -23.87 -12.43
N ALA A 365 4.87 -24.59 -11.41
CA ALA A 365 6.14 -25.31 -11.48
C ALA A 365 6.18 -26.41 -12.56
N ASN A 366 5.02 -26.91 -12.98
CA ASN A 366 4.90 -27.91 -14.06
C ASN A 366 4.98 -27.32 -15.47
N TYR A 367 5.01 -25.98 -15.62
CA TYR A 367 5.13 -25.33 -16.93
C TYR A 367 6.58 -25.04 -17.29
N GLN A 368 7.01 -25.48 -18.48
CA GLN A 368 8.32 -25.13 -19.06
C GLN A 368 8.30 -23.70 -19.63
N MET A 369 8.28 -22.69 -18.75
CA MET A 369 8.37 -21.28 -19.11
C MET A 369 9.75 -20.72 -18.73
N ALA A 370 10.19 -19.66 -19.41
CA ALA A 370 11.38 -18.91 -18.98
C ALA A 370 11.20 -18.41 -17.53
N VAL A 371 12.31 -18.37 -16.77
CA VAL A 371 12.30 -18.12 -15.32
C VAL A 371 11.66 -16.76 -14.95
N LEU A 372 11.90 -15.70 -15.74
CA LEU A 372 11.37 -14.36 -15.44
C LEU A 372 9.83 -14.27 -15.58
N PRO A 373 9.21 -14.66 -16.72
CA PRO A 373 7.75 -14.77 -16.79
C PRO A 373 7.14 -15.74 -15.78
N LEU A 374 7.79 -16.88 -15.52
CA LEU A 374 7.33 -17.83 -14.52
C LEU A 374 7.24 -17.16 -13.14
N ALA A 375 8.29 -16.45 -12.74
CA ALA A 375 8.35 -15.74 -11.47
C ALA A 375 7.26 -14.67 -11.32
N PHE A 376 7.02 -13.93 -12.40
CA PHE A 376 5.96 -12.93 -12.47
C PHE A 376 4.57 -13.55 -12.33
N PHE A 377 4.26 -14.60 -13.11
CA PHE A 377 2.92 -15.19 -13.14
C PHE A 377 2.58 -15.98 -11.88
N ILE A 378 3.58 -16.62 -11.24
CA ILE A 378 3.40 -17.21 -9.91
C ILE A 378 2.99 -16.12 -8.92
N THR A 379 3.79 -15.06 -8.81
CA THR A 379 3.49 -13.96 -7.88
C THR A 379 2.13 -13.32 -8.18
N ALA A 380 1.80 -13.11 -9.46
CA ALA A 380 0.53 -12.54 -9.90
C ALA A 380 -0.67 -13.43 -9.53
N GLY A 381 -0.56 -14.75 -9.75
CA GLY A 381 -1.60 -15.71 -9.39
C GLY A 381 -1.83 -15.76 -7.88
N VAL A 382 -0.74 -15.86 -7.11
CA VAL A 382 -0.78 -15.87 -5.64
C VAL A 382 -1.39 -14.57 -5.10
N ARG A 383 -0.93 -13.41 -5.57
CA ARG A 383 -1.48 -12.10 -5.18
C ARG A 383 -2.96 -11.98 -5.51
N THR A 384 -3.35 -12.36 -6.72
CA THR A 384 -4.75 -12.27 -7.15
C THR A 384 -5.64 -13.15 -6.28
N ALA A 385 -5.18 -14.34 -5.90
CA ALA A 385 -5.92 -15.23 -5.01
C ALA A 385 -6.00 -14.70 -3.57
N GLN A 386 -4.91 -14.18 -3.02
CA GLN A 386 -4.76 -14.01 -1.57
C GLN A 386 -4.75 -12.55 -1.09
N GLY A 387 -4.59 -11.62 -2.01
CA GLY A 387 -4.78 -10.20 -1.75
C GLY A 387 -3.67 -9.53 -0.95
N SER A 388 -2.49 -10.10 -0.72
CA SER A 388 -1.33 -9.42 -0.08
C SER A 388 -0.09 -9.44 -0.97
N ALA A 389 0.50 -8.27 -1.25
CA ALA A 389 1.66 -8.13 -2.13
C ALA A 389 2.91 -8.74 -1.49
N THR A 390 3.20 -8.39 -0.23
CA THR A 390 4.33 -8.93 0.53
C THR A 390 4.24 -10.45 0.64
N VAL A 391 3.08 -10.98 1.03
CA VAL A 391 2.92 -12.45 1.17
C VAL A 391 3.06 -13.11 -0.20
N ALA A 392 2.57 -12.48 -1.29
CA ALA A 392 2.72 -13.06 -2.62
C ALA A 392 4.19 -13.12 -3.06
N MET A 393 4.98 -12.10 -2.75
CA MET A 393 6.42 -12.08 -3.03
C MET A 393 7.15 -13.16 -2.22
N VAL A 394 6.86 -13.28 -0.92
CA VAL A 394 7.42 -14.31 -0.01
C VAL A 394 7.07 -15.72 -0.50
N THR A 395 5.81 -15.97 -0.84
CA THR A 395 5.39 -17.27 -1.38
C THR A 395 6.05 -17.57 -2.71
N ALA A 396 6.09 -16.59 -3.63
CA ALA A 396 6.69 -16.79 -4.94
C ALA A 396 8.18 -17.11 -4.84
N ILE A 397 8.94 -16.41 -3.99
CA ILE A 397 10.36 -16.72 -3.84
C ILE A 397 10.58 -18.10 -3.21
N GLY A 398 9.73 -18.56 -2.27
CA GLY A 398 9.81 -19.93 -1.76
C GLY A 398 9.61 -21.00 -2.86
N VAL A 399 8.78 -20.72 -3.86
CA VAL A 399 8.56 -21.62 -5.01
C VAL A 399 9.70 -21.56 -6.02
N ILE A 400 10.28 -20.38 -6.24
CA ILE A 400 11.27 -20.12 -7.31
C ILE A 400 12.71 -20.21 -6.80
N GLY A 401 12.96 -20.12 -5.50
CA GLY A 401 14.30 -19.91 -4.90
C GLY A 401 15.31 -20.97 -5.31
N SER A 402 14.88 -22.23 -5.48
CA SER A 402 15.73 -23.32 -5.97
C SER A 402 16.11 -23.20 -7.45
N LEU A 403 15.29 -22.52 -8.27
CA LEU A 403 15.57 -22.21 -9.68
C LEU A 403 16.52 -21.02 -9.85
N GLY A 404 16.60 -20.14 -8.85
CA GLY A 404 17.48 -18.98 -8.82
C GLY A 404 18.97 -19.31 -8.66
N GLN A 405 19.29 -20.54 -8.26
CA GLN A 405 20.67 -21.06 -8.11
C GLN A 405 21.18 -21.81 -9.35
N ALA A 406 20.36 -21.89 -10.41
CA ALA A 406 20.80 -22.43 -11.70
C ALA A 406 21.81 -21.49 -12.38
N ASP A 407 22.54 -21.99 -13.39
CA ASP A 407 23.46 -21.19 -14.20
C ASP A 407 22.66 -20.20 -15.08
N LEU A 408 22.34 -19.04 -14.52
CA LEU A 408 21.51 -18.01 -15.15
C LEU A 408 22.38 -17.12 -16.04
N ALA A 409 21.90 -16.84 -17.26
CA ALA A 409 22.56 -15.93 -18.19
C ALA A 409 22.45 -14.44 -17.79
N PHE A 410 21.87 -14.13 -16.62
CA PHE A 410 21.62 -12.78 -16.11
C PHE A 410 21.63 -12.77 -14.58
N HIS A 411 21.86 -11.60 -14.00
CA HIS A 411 21.90 -11.40 -12.56
C HIS A 411 20.55 -11.73 -11.87
N PRO A 412 20.55 -12.43 -10.72
CA PRO A 412 19.32 -12.84 -10.01
C PRO A 412 18.39 -11.68 -9.62
N VAL A 413 18.89 -10.45 -9.56
CA VAL A 413 18.09 -9.22 -9.34
C VAL A 413 16.88 -9.13 -10.29
N TYR A 414 17.01 -9.62 -11.52
CA TYR A 414 15.91 -9.60 -12.48
C TYR A 414 14.75 -10.52 -12.07
N ILE A 415 15.03 -11.64 -11.40
CA ILE A 415 13.99 -12.52 -10.84
C ILE A 415 13.28 -11.80 -9.70
N ALA A 416 14.04 -11.18 -8.78
CA ALA A 416 13.48 -10.40 -7.69
C ALA A 416 12.58 -9.26 -8.17
N LEU A 417 13.00 -8.54 -9.22
CA LEU A 417 12.21 -7.48 -9.85
C LEU A 417 10.98 -8.04 -10.59
N ALA A 418 11.08 -9.20 -11.24
CA ALA A 418 9.93 -9.88 -11.85
C ALA A 418 8.88 -10.29 -10.81
N ILE A 419 9.32 -10.81 -9.65
CA ILE A 419 8.46 -11.11 -8.50
C ILE A 419 7.78 -9.81 -8.01
N GLY A 420 8.56 -8.74 -7.79
CA GLY A 420 8.04 -7.44 -7.38
C GLY A 420 6.98 -6.88 -8.34
N CYS A 421 7.22 -6.97 -9.65
CA CYS A 421 6.25 -6.58 -10.68
C CYS A 421 4.99 -7.47 -10.67
N GLY A 422 5.16 -8.78 -10.47
CA GLY A 422 4.05 -9.75 -10.40
C GLY A 422 3.12 -9.49 -9.23
N SER A 423 3.62 -8.95 -8.11
CA SER A 423 2.84 -8.59 -6.92
C SER A 423 1.79 -7.47 -7.16
N LYS A 424 1.80 -6.84 -8.34
CA LYS A 424 0.88 -5.76 -8.71
C LYS A 424 -0.36 -6.24 -9.46
N ILE A 425 -0.34 -7.42 -10.06
CA ILE A 425 -1.48 -7.99 -10.78
C ILE A 425 -2.33 -8.84 -9.83
N PHE A 426 -3.67 -8.85 -9.87
CA PHE A 426 -4.63 -7.75 -10.00
C PHE A 426 -5.24 -7.56 -8.59
N ALA A 427 -5.07 -6.37 -8.00
CA ALA A 427 -5.59 -6.07 -6.66
C ALA A 427 -7.11 -5.86 -6.69
N TRP A 428 -7.87 -6.60 -5.90
CA TRP A 428 -9.34 -6.51 -5.86
C TRP A 428 -9.87 -6.64 -4.42
N MET A 429 -11.14 -7.01 -4.23
CA MET A 429 -11.80 -6.94 -2.92
C MET A 429 -11.17 -7.79 -1.80
N ASN A 430 -10.28 -8.73 -2.13
CA ASN A 430 -9.51 -9.51 -1.15
C ASN A 430 -8.24 -8.78 -0.65
N ASP A 431 -7.94 -7.60 -1.18
CA ASP A 431 -6.77 -6.79 -0.84
C ASP A 431 -7.14 -5.60 0.05
N SER A 432 -6.38 -5.40 1.14
CA SER A 432 -6.57 -4.26 2.03
C SER A 432 -6.31 -2.91 1.34
N ALA A 433 -5.31 -2.84 0.46
CA ALA A 433 -4.97 -1.60 -0.24
C ALA A 433 -6.12 -1.14 -1.16
N PHE A 434 -6.84 -2.09 -1.77
CA PHE A 434 -8.03 -1.80 -2.57
C PHE A 434 -9.08 -1.02 -1.75
N TRP A 435 -9.34 -1.44 -0.51
CA TRP A 435 -10.34 -0.81 0.35
C TRP A 435 -9.92 0.54 0.89
N ILE A 436 -8.64 0.67 1.28
CA ILE A 436 -8.06 1.94 1.72
C ILE A 436 -8.23 3.00 0.62
N ILE A 437 -7.78 2.67 -0.59
CA ILE A 437 -7.84 3.58 -1.74
C ILE A 437 -9.28 3.90 -2.11
N THR A 438 -10.16 2.89 -2.12
CA THR A 438 -11.59 3.08 -2.40
C THR A 438 -12.21 4.11 -1.45
N LYS A 439 -12.07 3.89 -0.15
CA LYS A 439 -12.85 4.64 0.85
C LYS A 439 -12.25 6.01 1.15
N MET A 440 -10.93 6.15 1.22
CA MET A 440 -10.30 7.46 1.46
C MET A 440 -10.47 8.43 0.30
N SER A 441 -10.53 7.90 -0.93
CA SER A 441 -10.71 8.69 -2.14
C SER A 441 -12.17 9.01 -2.46
N GLY A 442 -13.13 8.39 -1.75
CA GLY A 442 -14.55 8.50 -2.06
C GLY A 442 -14.95 7.80 -3.37
N MET A 443 -14.22 6.76 -3.78
CA MET A 443 -14.52 5.97 -4.97
C MET A 443 -15.52 4.86 -4.67
N GLU A 444 -16.27 4.48 -5.70
CA GLU A 444 -17.04 3.24 -5.73
C GLU A 444 -16.14 2.07 -6.14
N GLU A 445 -16.52 0.84 -5.79
CA GLU A 445 -15.71 -0.36 -6.04
C GLU A 445 -15.41 -0.55 -7.54
N LYS A 446 -16.37 -0.22 -8.41
CA LYS A 446 -16.20 -0.27 -9.88
C LYS A 446 -15.18 0.77 -10.38
N GLU A 447 -15.15 1.93 -9.75
CA GLU A 447 -14.20 3.00 -10.10
C GLU A 447 -12.80 2.64 -9.63
N THR A 448 -12.67 2.04 -8.44
CA THR A 448 -11.40 1.53 -7.94
C THR A 448 -10.84 0.47 -8.89
N ILE A 449 -11.65 -0.46 -9.39
CA ILE A 449 -11.16 -1.43 -10.39
C ILE A 449 -10.55 -0.73 -11.62
N ARG A 450 -11.20 0.33 -12.12
CA ARG A 450 -10.76 1.06 -13.32
C ARG A 450 -9.52 1.92 -13.08
N HIS A 451 -9.45 2.63 -11.95
CA HIS A 451 -8.43 3.64 -11.68
C HIS A 451 -7.26 3.11 -10.83
N PHE A 452 -7.46 2.02 -10.08
CA PHE A 452 -6.44 1.40 -9.26
C PHE A 452 -6.03 0.02 -9.80
N SER A 453 -6.96 -0.93 -9.92
CA SER A 453 -6.59 -2.31 -10.25
C SER A 453 -6.02 -2.46 -11.67
N PHE A 454 -6.62 -1.81 -12.66
CA PHE A 454 -6.07 -1.78 -14.03
C PHE A 454 -4.81 -0.93 -14.16
N LEU A 455 -4.68 0.14 -13.36
CA LEU A 455 -3.43 0.91 -13.29
C LEU A 455 -2.28 0.00 -12.84
N LEU A 456 -2.47 -0.74 -11.74
CA LEU A 456 -1.48 -1.71 -11.27
C LEU A 456 -1.20 -2.80 -12.31
N MET A 457 -2.23 -3.24 -13.04
CA MET A 457 -2.07 -4.23 -14.10
C MET A 457 -1.13 -3.75 -15.20
N VAL A 458 -1.35 -2.54 -15.71
CA VAL A 458 -0.48 -1.92 -16.72
C VAL A 458 0.95 -1.80 -16.22
N MET A 459 1.11 -1.35 -14.97
CA MET A 459 2.42 -1.16 -14.36
C MET A 459 3.16 -2.49 -14.17
N GLY A 460 2.49 -3.53 -13.67
CA GLY A 460 3.08 -4.87 -13.52
C GLY A 460 3.51 -5.46 -14.86
N PHE A 461 2.67 -5.43 -15.90
CA PHE A 461 3.05 -5.93 -17.23
C PHE A 461 4.17 -5.11 -17.87
N SER A 462 4.13 -3.78 -17.75
CA SER A 462 5.23 -2.93 -18.23
C SER A 462 6.55 -3.24 -17.51
N GLY A 463 6.47 -3.60 -16.22
CA GLY A 463 7.61 -4.01 -15.41
C GLY A 463 8.19 -5.34 -15.86
N LEU A 464 7.34 -6.34 -16.15
CA LEU A 464 7.80 -7.61 -16.74
C LEU A 464 8.53 -7.38 -18.06
N ILE A 465 7.96 -6.58 -18.96
CA ILE A 465 8.57 -6.27 -20.25
C ILE A 465 9.93 -5.57 -20.03
N ALA A 466 9.98 -4.57 -19.15
CA ALA A 466 11.21 -3.86 -18.82
C ALA A 466 12.29 -4.80 -18.27
N VAL A 467 11.93 -5.68 -17.33
CA VAL A 467 12.83 -6.68 -16.74
C VAL A 467 13.37 -7.65 -17.80
N MET A 468 12.52 -8.14 -18.70
CA MET A 468 12.94 -9.05 -19.78
C MET A 468 13.85 -8.39 -20.82
N VAL A 469 13.67 -7.10 -21.07
CA VAL A 469 14.53 -6.33 -21.98
C VAL A 469 15.87 -6.03 -21.31
N LEU A 470 15.84 -5.55 -20.07
CA LEU A 470 17.04 -5.21 -19.31
C LEU A 470 17.90 -6.44 -19.02
N SER A 471 17.32 -7.60 -18.72
CA SER A 471 18.09 -8.83 -18.49
C SER A 471 18.88 -9.29 -19.71
N LYS A 472 18.44 -8.95 -20.93
CA LYS A 472 19.17 -9.24 -22.18
C LYS A 472 20.20 -8.17 -22.54
N LEU A 473 19.89 -6.90 -22.29
CA LEU A 473 20.74 -5.77 -22.68
C LEU A 473 21.85 -5.48 -21.65
N LEU A 474 21.54 -5.65 -20.38
CA LEU A 474 22.41 -5.37 -19.24
C LEU A 474 22.35 -6.56 -18.26
N PRO A 475 22.93 -7.72 -18.60
CA PRO A 475 22.82 -8.92 -17.75
C PRO A 475 23.41 -8.77 -16.34
N PHE A 476 24.04 -7.63 -15.97
CA PHE A 476 24.68 -7.37 -14.66
C PHE A 476 25.53 -8.56 -14.20
N ALA A 477 26.34 -9.12 -15.12
CA ALA A 477 27.21 -10.26 -14.86
C ALA A 477 28.32 -9.93 -13.86
#